data_AF-A0A920EHV1-F1
#
_entry.id   AF-A0A920EHV1-F1
#
_cell.length_a   1.000
_cell.length_b   1.000
_cell.length_c   1.000
_cell.angle_alpha   90.00
_cell.angle_beta   90.00
_cell.angle_gamma   90.00
#
_symmetry.space_group_name_H-M   'P 1'
#
loop_
_entity.id
_entity.type
_entity.pdbx_description
1 polymer ?
#
loop_
_entity_poly.entity_id
_entity_poly.type
_entity_poly.pdbx_seq_one_letter_code
_entity_poly.pdbx_strand_id
1 'polypeptide(L)'
;MIDRLSCTKKNAHQEGGLSGAPLCQKSTEVITLLNECLGDKVPIIGVGGITSVIDGKQKLEAGAQLLQLYTGFIYEGLPLIKDLAKIK
;
A
#
# COMPACT_ATOMS: atom_id res chain seq x y z
N MET A 1 -1.64 5.47 -12.55
CA MET A 1 -2.56 4.35 -12.81
C MET A 1 -1.70 3.09 -12.76
N ILE A 2 -1.69 2.38 -11.62
CA ILE A 2 -0.84 1.18 -11.49
C ILE A 2 -1.47 0.09 -12.36
N ASP A 3 -0.62 -0.39 -13.27
CA ASP A 3 -0.88 -1.19 -14.45
C ASP A 3 -1.93 -2.31 -14.30
N ARG A 4 -2.81 -2.44 -15.30
CA ARG A 4 -3.84 -3.51 -15.36
C ARG A 4 -3.23 -4.88 -15.69
N LEU A 5 -2.00 -4.90 -16.22
CA LEU A 5 -1.35 -6.11 -16.75
C LEU A 5 -1.07 -7.21 -15.71
N SER A 6 -1.16 -6.95 -14.40
CA SER A 6 -0.81 -7.94 -13.37
C SER A 6 -1.98 -8.74 -12.80
N CYS A 7 -3.24 -8.44 -13.16
CA CYS A 7 -4.41 -9.14 -12.60
C CYS A 7 -4.97 -10.17 -13.59
N THR A 8 -4.91 -11.47 -13.26
CA THR A 8 -5.46 -12.57 -14.09
C THR A 8 -6.85 -13.03 -13.66
N LYS A 9 -7.55 -12.25 -12.82
CA LYS A 9 -8.85 -12.66 -12.25
C LYS A 9 -10.01 -12.37 -13.21
N LYS A 10 -11.15 -13.02 -12.95
CA LYS A 10 -12.40 -12.96 -13.75
C LYS A 10 -12.83 -11.55 -14.19
N ASN A 11 -12.57 -10.53 -13.38
CA ASN A 11 -12.97 -9.14 -13.65
C ASN A 11 -11.81 -8.24 -14.09
N ALA A 12 -10.65 -8.80 -14.46
CA ALA A 12 -9.46 -8.03 -14.84
C ALA A 12 -9.69 -7.11 -16.05
N HIS A 13 -10.69 -7.41 -16.88
CA HIS A 13 -11.06 -6.62 -18.05
C HIS A 13 -11.96 -5.41 -17.75
N GLN A 14 -12.42 -5.24 -16.50
CA GLN A 14 -13.24 -4.09 -16.13
C GLN A 14 -12.45 -2.77 -16.20
N GLU A 15 -13.14 -1.69 -16.54
CA GLU A 15 -12.56 -0.36 -16.58
C GLU A 15 -12.50 0.28 -15.19
N GLY A 16 -11.38 0.95 -14.88
CA GLY A 16 -11.19 1.64 -13.61
C GLY A 16 -9.77 1.53 -13.06
N GLY A 17 -9.61 1.94 -11.80
CA GLY A 17 -8.38 1.80 -11.03
C GLY A 17 -8.36 0.50 -10.22
N LEU A 18 -7.26 -0.26 -10.31
CA LEU A 18 -7.02 -1.41 -9.46
C LEU A 18 -6.57 -0.94 -8.06
N SER A 19 -7.05 -1.63 -7.01
CA SER A 19 -6.66 -1.38 -5.61
C SER A 19 -6.49 -2.70 -4.85
N GLY A 20 -6.10 -2.62 -3.57
CA GLY A 20 -5.92 -3.79 -2.70
C GLY A 20 -4.61 -4.51 -2.90
N ALA A 21 -4.54 -5.75 -2.40
CA ALA A 21 -3.31 -6.56 -2.31
C ALA A 21 -2.44 -6.59 -3.59
N PRO A 22 -3.00 -6.63 -4.83
CA PRO A 22 -2.19 -6.60 -6.05
C PRO A 22 -1.31 -5.34 -6.20
N LEU A 23 -1.65 -4.24 -5.51
CA LEU A 23 -0.86 -3.00 -5.53
C LEU A 23 0.27 -3.00 -4.50
N CYS A 24 0.32 -3.92 -3.54
CA CYS A 24 1.22 -3.83 -2.39
C CYS A 24 2.68 -3.66 -2.83
N GLN A 25 3.18 -4.60 -3.64
CA GLN A 25 4.55 -4.58 -4.14
C GLN A 25 4.87 -3.30 -4.93
N LYS A 26 4.13 -3.01 -6.00
CA LYS A 26 4.39 -1.85 -6.87
C LYS A 26 4.34 -0.52 -6.13
N SER A 27 3.40 -0.37 -5.20
CA SER A 27 3.29 0.86 -4.41
C SER A 27 4.42 1.00 -3.40
N THR A 28 4.92 -0.10 -2.83
CA THR A 28 6.10 -0.08 -1.96
C THR A 28 7.36 0.28 -2.73
N GLU A 29 7.55 -0.26 -3.94
CA GLU A 29 8.68 0.12 -4.83
C GLU A 29 8.67 1.62 -5.14
N VAL A 30 7.50 2.21 -5.42
CA VAL A 30 7.38 3.66 -5.64
C VAL A 30 7.74 4.46 -4.40
N ILE A 31 7.36 4.01 -3.20
CA ILE A 31 7.74 4.67 -1.94
C ILE A 31 9.26 4.69 -1.79
N THR A 32 9.93 3.55 -2.04
CA THR A 32 11.40 3.46 -2.00
C THR A 32 12.04 4.48 -2.94
N LEU A 33 11.61 4.51 -4.20
CA LEU A 33 12.16 5.43 -5.21
C LEU A 33 11.95 6.90 -4.84
N LEU A 34 10.78 7.24 -4.28
CA LEU A 34 10.49 8.60 -3.82
C LEU A 34 11.37 8.97 -2.63
N ASN A 35 11.55 8.06 -1.68
CA ASN A 35 12.38 8.29 -0.51
C ASN A 35 13.86 8.49 -0.90
N GLU A 36 14.37 7.69 -1.84
CA GLU A 36 15.73 7.85 -2.38
C GLU A 36 15.93 9.22 -3.07
N CYS A 37 14.91 9.71 -3.79
CA CYS A 37 14.99 10.96 -4.53
C CYS A 37 14.80 12.21 -3.65
N LEU A 38 13.91 12.13 -2.66
CA LEU A 38 13.50 13.29 -1.86
C LEU A 38 14.21 13.35 -0.49
N GLY A 39 14.65 12.19 0.02
CA GLY A 39 15.10 12.03 1.40
C GLY A 39 14.06 12.53 2.41
N ASP A 40 14.54 12.96 3.58
CA ASP A 40 13.67 13.43 4.67
C ASP A 40 13.06 14.83 4.45
N LYS A 41 13.25 15.42 3.27
CA LYS A 41 12.77 16.79 2.97
C LYS A 41 11.26 16.84 2.73
N VAL A 42 10.66 15.73 2.30
CA VAL A 42 9.23 15.65 1.97
C VAL A 42 8.63 14.42 2.65
N PRO A 43 7.62 14.57 3.52
CA PRO A 43 6.99 13.43 4.19
C PRO A 43 6.22 12.57 3.18
N ILE A 44 6.45 11.26 3.22
CA ILE A 44 5.80 10.28 2.34
C ILE A 44 4.71 9.54 3.10
N ILE A 45 3.49 9.51 2.55
CA ILE A 45 2.37 8.69 3.07
C ILE A 45 2.26 7.42 2.22
N GLY A 46 2.49 6.27 2.84
CA GLY A 46 2.44 4.97 2.21
C GLY A 46 1.00 4.48 2.02
N VAL A 47 0.64 4.22 0.77
CA VAL A 47 -0.69 3.70 0.39
C VAL A 47 -0.58 2.53 -0.57
N GLY A 48 -1.68 1.78 -0.70
CA GLY A 48 -1.85 0.73 -1.69
C GLY A 48 -1.56 -0.67 -1.15
N GLY A 49 -2.60 -1.52 -1.10
CA GLY A 49 -2.45 -2.95 -0.84
C GLY A 49 -2.03 -3.37 0.57
N ILE A 50 -2.24 -2.53 1.58
CA ILE A 50 -1.97 -2.90 2.97
C ILE A 50 -3.14 -3.77 3.48
N THR A 51 -2.88 -5.06 3.63
CA THR A 51 -3.84 -6.06 4.14
C THR A 51 -3.38 -6.74 5.43
N SER A 52 -2.15 -6.48 5.84
CA SER A 52 -1.56 -7.05 7.04
C SER A 52 -0.60 -6.06 7.71
N VAL A 53 -0.21 -6.36 8.95
CA VAL A 53 0.84 -5.63 9.68
C VAL A 53 2.17 -5.66 8.93
N ILE A 54 2.47 -6.78 8.26
CA ILE A 54 3.72 -6.96 7.50
C ILE A 54 3.75 -5.96 6.33
N ASP A 55 2.65 -5.84 5.58
CA ASP A 55 2.55 -4.88 4.47
C ASP A 55 2.75 -3.43 4.97
N GLY A 56 2.17 -3.11 6.13
CA GLY A 56 2.32 -1.79 6.76
C GLY A 56 3.77 -1.50 7.13
N LYS A 57 4.45 -2.46 7.77
CA LYS A 57 5.87 -2.33 8.13
C LYS A 57 6.76 -2.17 6.91
N GLN A 58 6.55 -2.97 5.87
CA GLN A 58 7.33 -2.87 4.63
C GLN A 58 7.27 -1.47 4.01
N LYS A 59 6.11 -0.81 4.07
CA LYS A 59 5.97 0.56 3.58
C LYS A 59 6.69 1.58 4.44
N LEU A 60 6.65 1.42 5.76
CA LEU A 60 7.39 2.28 6.68
C LEU A 60 8.90 2.11 6.48
N GLU A 61 9.37 0.87 6.37
CA GLU A 61 10.77 0.53 6.07
C GLU A 61 11.22 1.06 4.70
N ALA A 62 10.33 1.12 3.72
CA ALA A 62 10.60 1.73 2.41
C ALA A 62 10.75 3.26 2.47
N GLY A 63 10.40 3.90 3.59
CA GLY A 63 10.53 5.35 3.78
C GLY A 63 9.21 6.10 3.97
N ALA A 64 8.07 5.40 4.05
CA ALA A 64 6.83 6.05 4.44
C ALA A 64 6.86 6.44 5.93
N GLN A 65 6.28 7.59 6.26
CA GLN A 65 6.15 8.07 7.64
C GLN A 65 4.74 7.82 8.20
N LEU A 66 3.75 7.74 7.32
CA LEU A 66 2.36 7.48 7.66
C LEU A 66 1.78 6.43 6.70
N LEU A 67 0.72 5.74 7.13
CA LEU A 67 0.00 4.77 6.32
C LEU A 67 -1.44 5.22 6.11
N GLN A 68 -1.97 5.00 4.91
CA GLN A 68 -3.40 5.15 4.63
C GLN A 68 -3.97 3.88 3.99
N LEU A 69 -5.20 3.54 4.42
CA LEU A 69 -5.85 2.27 4.17
C LEU A 69 -7.23 2.49 3.56
N TYR A 70 -7.62 1.62 2.63
CA TYR A 70 -8.99 1.53 2.16
C TYR A 70 -9.39 0.08 1.93
N THR A 71 -8.91 -0.56 0.87
CA THR A 71 -9.31 -1.93 0.53
C THR A 71 -9.07 -2.92 1.67
N GLY A 72 -7.93 -2.84 2.36
CA GLY A 72 -7.65 -3.65 3.54
C GLY A 72 -8.67 -3.44 4.67
N PHE A 73 -9.15 -2.21 4.88
CA PHE A 73 -10.20 -1.95 5.87
C PHE A 73 -11.55 -2.58 5.46
N ILE A 74 -11.91 -2.55 4.17
CA ILE A 74 -13.15 -3.17 3.68
C ILE A 74 -13.16 -4.68 3.96
N TYR A 75 -12.05 -5.37 3.72
CA TYR A 75 -12.00 -6.84 3.80
C TYR A 75 -11.58 -7.38 5.17
N GLU A 76 -10.64 -6.73 5.87
CA GLU A 76 -10.11 -7.20 7.15
C GLU A 76 -10.78 -6.51 8.37
N GLY A 77 -11.48 -5.40 8.14
CA GLY A 77 -12.22 -4.67 9.16
C GLY A 77 -11.35 -3.94 10.19
N LEU A 78 -11.97 -3.63 11.34
CA LEU A 78 -11.33 -2.92 12.46
C LEU A 78 -10.10 -3.63 13.08
N PRO A 79 -10.01 -4.98 13.15
CA PRO A 79 -8.82 -5.66 13.68
C PRO A 79 -7.52 -5.21 12.99
N LEU A 80 -7.52 -5.11 11.67
CA LEU A 80 -6.35 -4.66 10.90
C LEU A 80 -5.87 -3.28 11.35
N ILE A 81 -6.79 -2.33 11.56
CA ILE A 81 -6.45 -0.98 12.02
C ILE A 81 -5.81 -1.04 13.42
N LYS A 82 -6.39 -1.82 14.34
CA LYS A 82 -5.85 -1.98 15.69
C LYS A 82 -4.45 -2.57 15.69
N ASP A 83 -4.16 -3.49 14.79
CA ASP A 83 -2.86 -4.14 14.72
C ASP A 83 -1.81 -3.26 14.03
N LEU A 84 -2.20 -2.52 12.99
CA LEU A 84 -1.33 -1.53 12.34
C LEU A 84 -0.98 -0.37 13.30
N ALA A 85 -1.92 0.07 14.13
CA ALA A 85 -1.67 1.13 15.12
C ALA A 85 -0.68 0.73 16.24
N LYS A 86 -0.36 -0.56 16.36
CA LYS A 86 0.66 -1.07 17.32
C LYS A 86 2.06 -1.15 16.70
N ILE A 87 2.21 -0.83 15.42
CA ILE A 87 3.54 -0.72 14.80
C ILE A 87 4.27 0.44 15.50
N LYS A 88 5.44 0.14 16.04
CA LYS A 88 6.34 1.09 16.68
C LYS A 88 7.39 1.57 15.71
#